data_AF-A0A920RK84-F1
#
_entry.id   AF-A0A920RK84-F1
#
_cell.length_a   1.000
_cell.length_b   1.000
_cell.length_c   1.000
_cell.angle_alpha   90.00
_cell.angle_beta   90.00
_cell.angle_gamma   90.00
#
_symmetry.space_group_name_H-M   'P 1'
#
loop_
_entity.id
_entity.type
_entity.pdbx_description
1 polymer ?
#
loop_
_entity_poly.entity_id
_entity_poly.type
_entity_poly.pdbx_seq_one_letter_code
_entity_poly.pdbx_strand_id
1 'polypeptide(L)'
;MGKLRLDTLDPDFVKGSGAETWHDVLNKLNLGEMPPKKAKQPTTAERRMLVGWVTRELQRAERAARSTGGRVVMRRLTRYEYNNTLRDLLGVQLDFAENLPPESVSADGFQNNGSVLGISPIQIEYYLKAARMALGKAIVTGPRPEVFKHHAIKSEKIRRVKGRCPAAWGPILASSFA
;
A
#
# COMPACT_ATOMS: atom_id res chain seq x y z
N MET A 1 -23.99 22.02 -2.23
CA MET A 1 -23.37 23.08 -3.05
C MET A 1 -24.46 23.86 -3.77
N GLY A 2 -25.07 24.84 -3.11
CA GLY A 2 -26.14 25.67 -3.67
C GLY A 2 -25.60 27.04 -4.09
N LYS A 3 -25.87 27.45 -5.34
CA LYS A 3 -25.48 28.73 -5.97
C LYS A 3 -23.97 28.89 -6.30
N LEU A 4 -23.33 27.87 -6.88
CA LEU A 4 -22.01 28.06 -7.49
C LEU A 4 -22.14 28.93 -8.75
N ARG A 5 -21.36 30.02 -8.79
CA ARG A 5 -21.22 30.93 -9.94
C ARG A 5 -19.92 30.59 -10.67
N LEU A 6 -20.04 30.20 -11.94
CA LEU A 6 -18.87 29.86 -12.78
C LEU A 6 -18.11 31.11 -13.23
N ASP A 7 -18.77 32.26 -13.26
CA ASP A 7 -18.19 33.53 -13.69
C ASP A 7 -17.23 34.13 -12.65
N THR A 8 -17.38 33.75 -11.38
CA THR A 8 -16.46 34.13 -10.30
C THR A 8 -15.40 33.07 -10.02
N LEU A 9 -15.49 31.91 -10.68
CA LEU A 9 -14.56 30.81 -10.50
C LEU A 9 -13.28 31.12 -11.30
N ASP A 10 -12.13 30.96 -10.65
CA ASP A 10 -10.84 31.19 -11.28
C ASP A 10 -10.68 30.29 -12.52
N PRO A 11 -10.51 30.86 -13.73
CA PRO A 11 -10.34 30.08 -14.95
C PRO A 11 -8.95 29.44 -15.08
N ASP A 12 -7.99 29.73 -14.20
CA ASP A 12 -6.68 29.08 -14.19
C ASP A 12 -6.75 27.72 -13.49
N PHE A 13 -6.77 26.64 -14.27
CA PHE A 13 -6.79 25.27 -13.76
C PHE A 13 -5.42 24.83 -13.18
N VAL A 14 -4.32 25.51 -13.53
CA VAL A 14 -2.95 25.10 -13.19
C VAL A 14 -2.48 25.76 -11.89
N LYS A 15 -2.72 27.06 -11.75
CA LYS A 15 -2.27 27.85 -10.58
C LYS A 15 -3.42 28.31 -9.68
N GLY A 16 -4.65 28.26 -10.16
CA GLY A 16 -5.82 28.66 -9.40
C GLY A 16 -6.21 27.64 -8.33
N SER A 17 -6.89 28.11 -7.28
CA SER A 17 -7.37 27.26 -6.17
C SER A 17 -8.69 26.53 -6.48
N GLY A 18 -9.24 26.70 -7.68
CA GLY A 18 -10.57 26.22 -8.07
C GLY A 18 -10.64 24.79 -8.63
N ALA A 19 -9.53 24.04 -8.69
CA ALA A 19 -9.47 22.76 -9.41
C ALA A 19 -10.50 21.72 -8.93
N GLU A 20 -10.68 21.58 -7.61
CA GLU A 20 -11.71 20.68 -7.04
C GLU A 20 -13.12 21.12 -7.43
N THR A 21 -13.37 22.43 -7.40
CA THR A 21 -14.67 23.00 -7.80
C THR A 21 -14.93 22.77 -9.29
N TRP A 22 -13.90 22.88 -10.13
CA TRP A 22 -13.99 22.55 -11.57
C TRP A 22 -14.25 21.07 -11.82
N HIS A 23 -13.70 20.16 -11.00
CA HIS A 23 -14.03 18.75 -11.04
C HIS A 23 -15.50 18.49 -10.70
N ASP A 24 -16.02 19.13 -9.66
CA ASP A 24 -17.43 19.04 -9.31
C ASP A 24 -18.33 19.60 -10.43
N VAL A 25 -17.93 20.72 -11.04
CA VAL A 25 -18.60 21.30 -12.21
C VAL A 25 -18.66 20.31 -13.36
N LEU A 26 -17.55 19.65 -13.69
CA LEU A 26 -17.50 18.63 -14.74
C LEU A 26 -18.47 17.48 -14.43
N ASN A 27 -18.47 16.98 -13.19
CA ASN A 27 -19.37 15.92 -12.75
C ASN A 27 -20.85 16.34 -12.92
N LYS A 28 -21.21 17.56 -12.49
CA LYS A 28 -22.58 18.06 -12.60
C LYS A 28 -23.01 18.34 -14.04
N LEU A 29 -22.09 18.76 -14.92
CA LEU A 29 -22.35 18.92 -16.35
C LEU A 29 -22.62 17.57 -17.02
N ASN A 30 -21.82 16.55 -16.68
CA ASN A 30 -21.98 15.17 -17.16
C ASN A 30 -23.30 14.54 -16.70
N LEU A 31 -23.73 14.83 -15.46
CA LEU A 31 -25.01 14.37 -14.91
C LEU A 31 -26.22 15.17 -15.42
N GLY A 32 -26.02 16.24 -16.20
CA GLY A 32 -27.13 17.10 -16.65
C GLY A 32 -27.75 17.96 -15.54
N GLU A 33 -27.14 18.00 -14.35
CA GLU A 33 -27.66 18.71 -13.17
C GLU A 33 -27.28 20.20 -13.16
N MET A 34 -26.31 20.59 -13.99
CA MET A 34 -25.89 21.97 -14.18
C MET A 34 -26.09 22.43 -15.63
N PRO A 35 -26.60 23.66 -15.85
CA PRO A 35 -27.22 24.58 -14.89
C PRO A 35 -28.45 23.98 -14.18
N PRO A 36 -28.96 24.54 -13.06
CA PRO A 36 -30.17 24.02 -12.42
C PRO A 36 -31.38 24.10 -13.36
N LYS A 37 -32.38 23.22 -13.16
CA LYS A 37 -33.57 23.13 -14.03
C LYS A 37 -34.32 24.45 -14.24
N LYS A 38 -34.24 25.39 -13.28
CA LYS A 38 -34.88 26.72 -13.34
C LYS A 38 -34.10 27.74 -14.18
N ALA A 39 -32.88 27.42 -14.62
CA ALA A 39 -32.05 28.28 -15.45
C ALA A 39 -32.01 27.77 -16.91
N LYS A 40 -31.64 28.67 -17.83
CA LYS A 40 -31.48 28.34 -19.25
C LYS A 40 -30.43 27.22 -19.42
N GLN A 41 -30.85 26.10 -20.01
CA GLN A 41 -29.96 24.98 -20.29
C GLN A 41 -29.20 25.22 -21.59
N PRO A 42 -27.91 24.84 -21.66
CA PRO A 42 -27.20 24.74 -22.92
C PRO A 42 -27.78 23.61 -23.76
N THR A 43 -27.70 23.76 -25.08
CA THR A 43 -27.98 22.67 -26.03
C THR A 43 -27.01 21.51 -25.81
N THR A 44 -27.36 20.33 -26.33
CA THR A 44 -26.47 19.15 -26.25
C THR A 44 -25.09 19.40 -26.86
N ALA A 45 -25.04 20.17 -27.96
CA ALA A 45 -23.79 20.54 -28.62
C ALA A 45 -22.92 21.47 -27.73
N GLU A 46 -23.52 22.52 -27.17
CA GLU A 46 -22.83 23.45 -26.26
C GLU A 46 -22.35 22.74 -24.98
N ARG A 47 -23.18 21.85 -24.41
CA ARG A 47 -22.80 21.04 -23.24
C ARG A 47 -21.59 20.17 -23.54
N ARG A 48 -21.59 19.47 -24.68
CA ARG A 48 -20.47 18.63 -25.11
C ARG A 48 -19.19 19.43 -25.31
N MET A 49 -19.31 20.62 -25.91
CA MET A 49 -18.18 21.54 -26.08
C MET A 49 -17.60 21.98 -24.73
N LEU A 50 -18.47 22.37 -23.79
CA LEU A 50 -18.07 22.80 -22.45
C LEU A 50 -17.40 21.67 -21.66
N VAL A 51 -18.02 20.50 -21.60
CA VAL A 51 -17.45 19.29 -20.96
C VAL A 51 -16.08 18.96 -21.55
N GLY A 52 -15.96 19.00 -22.89
CA GLY A 52 -14.69 18.74 -23.56
C GLY A 52 -13.61 19.77 -23.21
N TRP A 53 -13.97 21.05 -23.10
CA TRP A 53 -13.05 22.10 -22.68
C TRP A 53 -12.58 21.91 -21.23
N VAL A 54 -13.50 21.76 -20.27
CA VAL A 54 -13.17 21.54 -18.85
C VAL A 54 -12.29 20.31 -18.67
N THR A 55 -12.61 19.21 -19.36
CA THR A 55 -11.82 17.97 -19.28
C THR A 55 -10.39 18.19 -19.76
N ARG A 56 -10.19 18.90 -20.89
CA ARG A 56 -8.85 19.17 -21.43
C ARG A 56 -8.02 20.05 -20.50
N GLU A 57 -8.63 21.08 -19.90
CA GLU A 57 -7.91 21.95 -18.98
C GLU A 57 -7.56 21.23 -17.66
N LEU A 58 -8.46 20.40 -17.12
CA LEU A 58 -8.13 19.55 -15.97
C LEU A 58 -6.98 18.57 -16.28
N GLN A 59 -6.98 17.93 -17.44
CA GLN A 59 -5.87 17.07 -17.86
C GLN A 59 -4.57 17.85 -18.06
N ARG A 60 -4.65 19.09 -18.52
CA ARG A 60 -3.48 19.98 -18.64
C ARG A 60 -2.94 20.35 -17.26
N ALA A 61 -3.81 20.69 -16.31
CA ALA A 61 -3.45 20.96 -14.94
C ALA A 61 -2.83 19.76 -14.23
N GLU A 62 -3.43 18.58 -14.38
CA GLU A 62 -2.90 17.32 -13.85
C GLU A 62 -1.49 17.04 -14.40
N ARG A 63 -1.29 17.18 -15.72
CA ARG A 63 0.03 17.02 -16.34
C ARG A 63 1.04 18.05 -15.82
N ALA A 64 0.61 19.30 -15.63
CA ALA A 64 1.47 20.34 -15.08
C ALA A 64 1.85 20.05 -13.62
N ALA A 65 0.90 19.59 -12.80
CA ALA A 65 1.11 19.24 -11.39
C ALA A 65 2.00 18.00 -11.23
N ARG A 66 1.85 17.00 -12.11
CA ARG A 66 2.70 15.81 -12.13
C ARG A 66 4.06 16.03 -12.78
N SER A 67 4.21 17.09 -13.57
CA SER A 67 5.48 17.40 -14.21
C SER A 67 6.52 17.74 -13.15
N THR A 68 7.60 16.96 -13.11
CA THR A 68 8.76 17.29 -12.26
C THR A 68 9.63 18.40 -12.87
N GLY A 69 9.19 19.04 -13.96
CA GLY A 69 9.96 20.05 -14.68
C GLY A 69 11.27 19.50 -15.25
N GLY A 70 11.34 18.19 -15.52
CA GLY A 70 12.57 17.52 -15.98
C GLY A 70 13.54 17.14 -14.86
N ARG A 71 13.21 17.40 -13.59
CA ARG A 71 14.02 16.94 -12.45
C ARG A 71 13.66 15.50 -12.13
N VAL A 72 14.63 14.59 -12.23
CA VAL A 72 14.48 13.25 -11.69
C VAL A 72 14.69 13.35 -10.18
N VAL A 73 13.63 13.11 -9.41
CA VAL A 73 13.73 13.03 -7.96
C VAL A 73 14.33 11.67 -7.62
N MET A 74 15.62 11.63 -7.32
CA MET A 74 16.28 10.43 -6.82
C MET A 74 15.72 10.12 -5.43
N ARG A 75 15.00 9.01 -5.32
CA ARG A 75 14.47 8.51 -4.05
C ARG A 75 15.17 7.23 -3.64
N ARG A 76 15.35 7.03 -2.33
CA ARG A 76 15.66 5.69 -1.81
C ARG A 76 14.41 4.80 -1.84
N LEU A 77 14.64 3.48 -1.77
CA LEU A 77 13.58 2.52 -1.41
C LEU A 77 13.17 2.76 0.04
N THR A 78 11.91 2.54 0.37
CA THR A 78 11.47 2.54 1.77
C THR A 78 11.89 1.24 2.47
N ARG A 79 11.82 1.20 3.80
CA ARG A 79 12.07 -0.02 4.59
C ARG A 79 11.30 -1.23 4.09
N TYR A 80 10.00 -1.08 3.79
CA TYR A 80 9.17 -2.20 3.33
C TYR A 80 9.47 -2.57 1.88
N GLU A 81 9.72 -1.60 1.00
CA GLU A 81 10.11 -1.87 -0.39
C GLU A 81 11.44 -2.62 -0.45
N TYR A 82 12.41 -2.19 0.38
CA TYR A 82 13.72 -2.83 0.46
C TYR A 82 13.63 -4.26 0.98
N ASN A 83 12.85 -4.50 2.04
CA ASN A 83 12.63 -5.85 2.57
C ASN A 83 12.00 -6.78 1.53
N ASN A 84 10.94 -6.32 0.85
CA ASN A 84 10.28 -7.09 -0.20
C ASN A 84 11.25 -7.40 -1.34
N THR A 85 12.05 -6.42 -1.75
CA THR A 85 13.07 -6.61 -2.79
C THR A 85 14.08 -7.68 -2.39
N LEU A 86 14.58 -7.67 -1.15
CA LEU A 86 15.51 -8.69 -0.66
C LEU A 86 14.86 -10.08 -0.61
N ARG A 87 13.59 -10.17 -0.18
CA ARG A 87 12.84 -11.42 -0.16
C ARG A 87 12.65 -11.98 -1.57
N ASP A 88 12.32 -11.13 -2.53
CA ASP A 88 12.09 -11.51 -3.92
C ASP A 88 13.39 -11.94 -4.61
N LEU A 89 14.49 -11.22 -4.37
CA LEU A 89 15.79 -11.54 -4.97
C LEU A 89 16.44 -12.80 -4.37
N LEU A 90 16.29 -13.02 -3.06
CA LEU A 90 16.99 -14.09 -2.35
C LEU A 90 16.12 -15.32 -2.11
N GLY A 91 14.79 -15.21 -2.26
CA GLY A 91 13.84 -16.28 -1.97
C GLY A 91 13.73 -16.64 -0.47
N VAL A 92 14.28 -15.81 0.41
CA VAL A 92 14.29 -16.03 1.87
C VAL A 92 13.27 -15.12 2.54
N GLN A 93 12.25 -15.72 3.18
CA GLN A 93 11.17 -14.99 3.84
C GLN A 93 11.53 -14.55 5.27
N LEU A 94 12.58 -13.75 5.42
CA LEU A 94 12.95 -13.11 6.69
C LEU A 94 12.76 -11.60 6.59
N ASP A 95 12.62 -10.92 7.73
CA ASP A 95 12.66 -9.45 7.76
C ASP A 95 14.10 -8.98 7.89
N PHE A 96 14.66 -8.46 6.80
CA PHE A 96 16.03 -7.95 6.77
C PHE A 96 16.10 -6.44 7.02
N ALA A 97 14.95 -5.76 6.99
CA ALA A 97 14.87 -4.32 7.03
C ALA A 97 14.44 -3.78 8.40
N GLU A 98 14.13 -4.65 9.36
CA GLU A 98 13.68 -4.30 10.72
C GLU A 98 14.53 -3.21 11.38
N ASN A 99 15.86 -3.28 11.22
CA ASN A 99 16.82 -2.35 11.82
C ASN A 99 17.07 -1.08 10.99
N LEU A 100 16.41 -0.92 9.83
CA LEU A 100 16.49 0.33 9.09
C LEU A 100 15.71 1.43 9.82
N PRO A 101 16.25 2.67 9.86
CA PRO A 101 15.51 3.82 10.38
C PRO A 101 14.14 3.98 9.70
N PRO A 102 13.10 4.39 10.43
CA PRO A 102 11.79 4.63 9.85
C PRO A 102 11.82 5.81 8.88
N GLU A 103 10.90 5.79 7.91
CA GLU A 103 10.71 6.88 6.96
C GLU A 103 9.95 8.04 7.60
N SER A 104 10.26 9.26 7.16
CA SER A 104 9.45 10.42 7.47
C SER A 104 8.11 10.34 6.73
N VAL A 105 7.04 10.75 7.42
CA VAL A 105 5.70 10.81 6.84
C VAL A 105 5.60 12.11 6.02
N SER A 106 5.21 12.02 4.75
CA SER A 106 4.96 13.21 3.94
C SER A 106 3.75 14.00 4.48
N ALA A 107 3.59 15.26 4.06
CA ALA A 107 2.40 16.05 4.41
C ALA A 107 1.09 15.34 4.04
N ASP A 108 1.11 14.58 2.94
CA ASP A 108 -0.01 13.78 2.44
C ASP A 108 -0.21 12.44 3.18
N GLY A 109 0.64 12.11 4.17
CA GLY A 109 0.56 10.86 4.92
C GLY A 109 1.26 9.66 4.26
N PHE A 110 1.87 9.84 3.09
CA PHE A 110 2.54 8.75 2.37
C PHE A 110 4.01 8.62 2.77
N GLN A 111 4.48 7.37 2.87
CA GLN A 111 5.87 7.04 3.20
C GLN A 111 6.75 6.83 1.97
N ASN A 112 6.18 6.80 0.76
CA ASN A 112 6.90 6.56 -0.51
C ASN A 112 7.12 7.84 -1.34
N ASN A 113 6.96 9.02 -0.72
CA ASN A 113 7.11 10.28 -1.44
C ASN A 113 8.59 10.59 -1.71
N GLY A 114 8.98 10.56 -2.99
CA GLY A 114 10.35 10.80 -3.41
C GLY A 114 10.91 12.16 -3.03
N SER A 115 10.08 13.20 -2.87
CA SER A 115 10.56 14.56 -2.51
C SER A 115 11.10 14.64 -1.08
N VAL A 116 10.69 13.72 -0.22
CA VAL A 116 11.09 13.65 1.20
C VAL A 116 12.13 12.54 1.44
N LEU A 117 12.19 11.53 0.57
CA LEU A 117 13.05 10.36 0.68
C LEU A 117 14.49 10.59 0.18
N GLY A 118 15.19 11.55 0.80
CA GLY A 118 16.62 11.75 0.61
C GLY A 118 17.47 10.72 1.37
N ILE A 119 18.62 10.32 0.83
CA ILE A 119 19.54 9.36 1.45
C ILE A 119 20.69 10.06 2.18
N SER A 120 20.93 9.68 3.43
CA SER A 120 22.09 10.13 4.22
C SER A 120 23.20 9.07 4.24
N PRO A 121 24.46 9.44 4.50
CA PRO A 121 25.57 8.49 4.58
C PRO A 121 25.32 7.35 5.58
N ILE A 122 24.80 7.67 6.76
CA ILE A 122 24.48 6.66 7.78
C ILE A 122 23.43 5.67 7.29
N GLN A 123 22.45 6.11 6.48
CA GLN A 123 21.46 5.20 5.91
C GLN A 123 22.11 4.22 4.95
N ILE A 124 23.07 4.63 4.12
CA ILE A 124 23.79 3.70 3.23
C ILE A 124 24.45 2.58 4.05
N GLU A 125 25.04 2.90 5.21
CA GLU A 125 25.64 1.90 6.09
C GLU A 125 24.62 0.88 6.60
N TYR A 126 23.43 1.34 7.02
CA TYR A 126 22.33 0.46 7.44
C TYR A 126 21.86 -0.45 6.31
N TYR A 127 21.73 0.07 5.09
CA TYR A 127 21.34 -0.72 3.91
C TYR A 127 22.38 -1.79 3.58
N LEU A 128 23.67 -1.45 3.59
CA LEU A 128 24.77 -2.38 3.37
C LEU A 128 24.82 -3.46 4.47
N LYS A 129 24.60 -3.07 5.73
CA LYS A 129 24.53 -4.02 6.85
C LYS A 129 23.37 -5.01 6.68
N ALA A 130 22.18 -4.52 6.31
CA ALA A 130 21.02 -5.35 6.02
C ALA A 130 21.27 -6.30 4.83
N ALA A 131 21.89 -5.80 3.75
CA ALA A 131 22.26 -6.63 2.59
C ALA A 131 23.22 -7.76 2.96
N ARG A 132 24.26 -7.46 3.77
CA ARG A 132 25.22 -8.48 4.24
C ARG A 132 24.53 -9.55 5.09
N MET A 133 23.61 -9.15 5.98
CA MET A 133 22.82 -10.08 6.77
C MET A 133 21.98 -10.98 5.88
N ALA A 134 21.29 -10.40 4.89
CA ALA A 134 20.44 -11.14 3.97
C ALA A 134 21.23 -12.15 3.12
N LEU A 135 22.36 -11.71 2.56
CA LEU A 135 23.28 -12.58 1.83
C LEU A 135 23.85 -13.70 2.70
N GLY A 136 24.21 -13.41 3.94
CA GLY A 136 24.69 -14.43 4.89
C GLY A 136 23.64 -15.49 5.24
N LYS A 137 22.35 -15.23 5.01
CA LYS A 137 21.27 -16.22 5.18
C LYS A 137 20.94 -16.96 3.88
N ALA A 138 21.07 -16.29 2.74
CA ALA A 138 20.77 -16.88 1.44
C ALA A 138 21.91 -17.76 0.91
N ILE A 139 23.17 -17.40 1.18
CA ILE A 139 24.34 -18.12 0.70
C ILE A 139 24.60 -19.31 1.62
N VAL A 140 24.46 -20.52 1.09
CA VAL A 140 24.84 -21.75 1.78
C VAL A 140 26.30 -22.07 1.45
N THR A 141 27.20 -21.87 2.40
CA THR A 141 28.60 -22.32 2.29
C THR A 141 28.75 -23.65 3.01
N GLY A 142 28.72 -24.76 2.28
CA GLY A 142 28.90 -26.10 2.85
C GLY A 142 28.18 -27.19 2.07
N PRO A 143 28.31 -28.46 2.50
CA PRO A 143 27.52 -29.55 1.93
C PRO A 143 26.04 -29.30 2.16
N ARG A 144 25.21 -29.71 1.19
CA ARG A 144 23.74 -29.57 1.27
C ARG A 144 23.25 -30.22 2.57
N PRO A 145 22.40 -29.54 3.36
CA PRO A 145 21.88 -30.10 4.60
C PRO A 145 21.08 -31.39 4.33
N GLU A 146 21.19 -32.34 5.26
CA GLU A 146 20.40 -33.57 5.20
C GLU A 146 18.91 -33.25 5.34
N VAL A 147 18.11 -33.75 4.39
CA VAL A 147 16.66 -33.51 4.37
C VAL A 147 15.97 -34.67 5.10
N PHE A 148 15.48 -34.42 6.32
CA PHE A 148 14.69 -35.39 7.07
C PHE A 148 13.25 -35.41 6.54
N LYS A 149 12.85 -36.50 5.87
CA LYS A 149 11.46 -36.73 5.44
C LYS A 149 10.73 -37.57 6.50
N HIS A 150 9.90 -36.93 7.31
CA HIS A 150 9.00 -37.63 8.22
C HIS A 150 7.75 -38.06 7.45
N HIS A 151 7.48 -39.37 7.42
CA HIS A 151 6.22 -39.91 6.94
C HIS A 151 5.32 -40.16 8.15
N ALA A 152 4.25 -39.38 8.27
CA ALA A 152 3.19 -39.67 9.22
C ALA A 152 2.30 -40.77 8.63
N ILE A 153 2.37 -41.97 9.20
CA ILE A 153 1.38 -43.02 8.92
C ILE A 153 0.10 -42.59 9.64
N LYS A 154 -1.02 -42.51 8.91
CA LYS A 154 -2.34 -42.26 9.51
C LYS A 154 -2.57 -43.29 10.61
N SER A 155 -2.85 -42.83 11.83
CA SER A 155 -3.28 -43.74 12.89
C SER A 155 -4.58 -44.41 12.47
N GLU A 156 -4.56 -45.74 12.43
CA GLU A 156 -5.75 -46.53 12.20
C GLU A 156 -6.65 -46.39 13.42
N LYS A 157 -7.94 -46.12 13.22
CA LYS A 157 -8.90 -45.98 14.32
C LYS A 157 -9.02 -47.31 15.05
N ILE A 158 -8.29 -47.48 16.15
CA ILE A 158 -8.49 -48.60 17.06
C ILE A 158 -9.91 -48.47 17.60
N ARG A 159 -10.77 -49.46 17.29
CA ARG A 159 -12.12 -49.56 17.87
C ARG A 159 -11.98 -49.58 19.39
N ARG A 160 -12.64 -48.64 20.06
CA ARG A 160 -12.73 -48.57 21.52
C ARG A 160 -13.42 -49.86 22.01
N VAL A 161 -12.63 -50.85 22.43
CA VAL A 161 -13.17 -52.01 23.14
C VAL A 161 -13.65 -51.50 24.49
N LYS A 162 -14.95 -51.61 24.76
CA LYS A 162 -15.51 -51.40 26.10
C LYS A 162 -15.03 -52.54 27.01
N GLY A 163 -13.80 -52.43 27.50
CA GLY A 163 -13.34 -53.23 28.62
C GLY A 163 -14.07 -52.76 29.88
N ARG A 164 -14.74 -53.68 30.57
CA ARG A 164 -15.33 -53.40 31.89
C ARG A 164 -14.16 -53.21 32.87
N CYS A 165 -14.01 -52.00 33.40
CA CYS A 165 -12.98 -51.71 34.39
C CYS A 165 -13.24 -52.58 35.64
N PRO A 166 -12.29 -53.43 36.10
CA PRO A 166 -12.47 -54.17 37.33
C PRO A 166 -12.52 -53.19 38.51
N ALA A 167 -13.55 -53.29 39.35
CA ALA A 167 -13.81 -52.40 40.48
C ALA A 167 -12.85 -52.63 41.67
N ALA A 168 -11.55 -52.81 41.41
CA ALA A 168 -10.55 -53.20 42.41
C ALA A 168 -9.46 -52.15 42.68
N TRP A 169 -9.59 -50.93 42.14
CA TRP A 169 -8.65 -49.84 42.41
C TRP A 169 -9.33 -48.78 43.28
N GLY A 170 -9.02 -48.82 44.58
CA GLY A 170 -9.49 -47.86 45.58
C GLY A 170 -8.95 -46.43 45.35
N PRO A 171 -9.51 -45.42 46.06
CA PRO A 171 -9.20 -44.02 45.81
C PRO A 171 -7.82 -43.66 46.38
N ILE A 172 -6.84 -43.44 45.50
CA ILE A 172 -5.58 -42.79 45.88
C ILE A 172 -5.67 -41.32 45.48
N LEU A 173 -5.95 -40.50 46.50
CA LEU A 173 -5.56 -39.10 46.69
C LEU A 173 -5.93 -38.10 45.60
N ALA A 174 -7.05 -37.41 45.84
CA ALA A 174 -7.21 -36.02 45.42
C ALA A 174 -6.47 -35.11 46.41
N SER A 175 -5.30 -34.59 46.04
CA SER A 175 -4.78 -33.35 46.62
C SER A 175 -3.74 -32.69 45.73
N SER A 176 -3.78 -31.34 45.75
CA SER A 176 -2.75 -30.41 45.30
C SER A 176 -2.78 -29.98 43.83
N PHE A 177 -3.64 -29.01 43.53
CA PHE A 177 -3.22 -27.77 42.87
C PHE A 177 -4.04 -26.62 43.48
N ALA A 178 -3.36 -25.80 44.28
CA ALA A 178 -3.73 -24.42 44.54
C ALA A 178 -3.01 -23.54 43.50
#